data_AF-A0A2E7RJP9-F1
#
_entry.id   AF-A0A2E7RJP9-F1
#
_cell.length_a   1.000
_cell.length_b   1.000
_cell.length_c   1.000
_cell.angle_alpha   90.00
_cell.angle_beta   90.00
_cell.angle_gamma   90.00
#
_symmetry.space_group_name_H-M   'P 1'
#
loop_
_entity.id
_entity.type
_entity.pdbx_description
1 polymer ?
#
loop_
_entity_poly.entity_id
_entity_poly.type
_entity_poly.pdbx_seq_one_letter_code
_entity_poly.pdbx_strand_id
1 'polypeptide(L)'
;MNSQSPAPPTPPVSRLRPSQGWAFRAHQCAALVPLLFFVIGLSLAVGAEFSPSIETYPRVRYQPRLSAQSILGMWESQFKQRKLPEKRVVAVWGLADEGESLSENSQGLSLARELSRAGAHVRIFDPRWGQDEAGKFLPQAEFVENLLSACQGATDLVVNSDLSLFQSPDWEKVKTAMKGKLFFDCMSLADADKVRAADLAHFPIGGHGWPPWLDEEYQNFVEILLHKTKPQDRILLLPSSPLTTLSPRARWYLLLNYAAAPRKLLIGGPSNASGTAPQYQDWVRERNRQGKLKGAALDSILEETQADWILWFKQSDDFKTSDWQLEAVR
;
A
#
# COMPACT_ATOMS: atom_id res chain seq x y z
N MET A 1 -60.43 66.86 22.80
CA MET A 1 -59.62 66.07 23.73
C MET A 1 -59.56 64.65 23.19
N ASN A 2 -58.40 64.23 22.67
CA ASN A 2 -58.14 62.83 22.34
C ASN A 2 -56.79 62.47 22.97
N SER A 3 -56.86 61.58 23.96
CA SER A 3 -55.78 61.12 24.82
C SER A 3 -54.87 60.15 24.07
N GLN A 4 -53.61 60.51 23.85
CA GLN A 4 -52.57 59.55 23.50
C GLN A 4 -52.15 58.81 24.77
N SER A 5 -52.39 57.49 24.81
CA SER A 5 -51.85 56.61 25.85
C SER A 5 -50.31 56.55 25.75
N PRO A 6 -49.57 56.58 26.86
CA PRO A 6 -48.12 56.49 26.83
C PRO A 6 -47.67 55.09 26.40
N ALA A 7 -46.55 55.02 25.68
CA ALA A 7 -45.92 53.77 25.26
C ALA A 7 -45.51 52.90 26.47
N PRO A 8 -45.60 51.56 26.37
CA PRO A 8 -45.22 50.68 27.46
C PRO A 8 -43.72 50.77 27.75
N PRO A 9 -43.30 50.65 29.03
CA PRO A 9 -41.89 50.71 29.38
C PRO A 9 -41.12 49.55 28.73
N THR A 10 -39.95 49.86 28.16
CA THR A 10 -38.99 48.86 27.70
C THR A 10 -38.63 47.92 28.85
N PRO A 11 -38.67 46.58 28.66
CA PRO A 11 -38.29 45.65 29.71
C PRO A 11 -36.82 45.85 30.07
N PRO A 12 -36.44 45.76 31.36
CA PRO A 12 -35.04 45.89 31.74
C PRO A 12 -34.22 44.80 31.07
N VAL A 13 -33.10 45.17 30.44
CA VAL A 13 -32.10 44.23 29.95
C VAL A 13 -31.66 43.39 31.15
N SER A 14 -32.06 42.13 31.18
CA SER A 14 -31.74 41.23 32.28
C SER A 14 -30.22 41.08 32.35
N ARG A 15 -29.58 41.71 33.33
CA ARG A 15 -28.19 41.37 33.66
C ARG A 15 -28.18 39.90 34.06
N LEU A 16 -27.38 39.10 33.35
CA LEU A 16 -27.19 37.68 33.64
C LEU A 16 -26.94 37.52 35.15
N ARG A 17 -27.70 36.63 35.80
CA ARG A 17 -27.56 36.40 37.25
C ARG A 17 -26.13 35.92 37.53
N PRO A 18 -25.50 36.27 38.67
CA PRO A 18 -24.12 35.87 38.98
C PRO A 18 -23.85 34.36 38.82
N SER A 19 -24.87 33.52 39.07
CA SER A 19 -24.82 32.06 38.88
C SER A 19 -24.68 31.61 37.42
N GLN A 20 -25.16 32.39 36.44
CA GLN A 20 -24.96 32.14 35.01
C GLN A 20 -23.54 32.50 34.58
N GLY A 21 -22.88 33.44 35.25
CA GLY A 21 -21.48 33.79 35.01
C GLY A 21 -20.52 32.65 35.36
N TRP A 22 -20.77 31.93 36.45
CA TRP A 22 -19.99 30.74 36.82
C TRP A 22 -20.18 29.60 35.83
N ALA A 23 -21.42 29.30 35.44
CA ALA A 23 -21.72 28.25 34.46
C ALA A 23 -21.10 28.57 33.08
N PHE A 24 -21.16 29.84 32.65
CA PHE A 24 -20.55 30.30 31.41
C PHE A 24 -19.01 30.21 31.46
N ARG A 25 -18.39 30.65 32.56
CA ARG A 25 -16.94 30.52 32.77
C ARG A 25 -16.49 29.07 32.86
N ALA A 26 -17.27 28.21 33.52
CA ALA A 26 -17.00 26.78 33.60
C ALA A 26 -17.08 26.13 32.21
N HIS A 27 -18.06 26.50 31.40
CA HIS A 27 -18.19 26.04 30.01
C HIS A 27 -17.04 26.53 29.13
N GLN A 28 -16.64 27.80 29.26
CA GLN A 28 -15.48 28.35 28.56
C GLN A 28 -14.18 27.64 28.97
N CYS A 29 -13.96 27.39 30.26
CA CYS A 29 -12.82 26.60 30.72
C CYS A 29 -12.87 25.17 30.18
N ALA A 30 -14.03 24.51 30.19
CA ALA A 30 -14.19 23.16 29.67
C ALA A 30 -13.93 23.07 28.14
N ALA A 31 -14.08 24.17 27.39
CA ALA A 31 -13.76 24.24 25.97
C ALA A 31 -12.30 24.66 25.70
N LEU A 32 -11.80 25.66 26.42
CA LEU A 32 -10.48 26.25 26.18
C LEU A 32 -9.32 25.41 26.75
N VAL A 33 -9.54 24.74 27.89
CA VAL A 33 -8.50 23.93 28.53
C VAL A 33 -8.09 22.75 27.62
N PRO A 34 -9.02 21.95 27.04
CA PRO A 34 -8.64 20.91 26.08
C PRO A 34 -7.94 21.45 24.83
N LEU A 35 -8.37 22.60 24.30
CA LEU A 35 -7.73 23.23 23.14
C LEU A 35 -6.30 23.69 23.47
N LEU A 36 -6.06 24.21 24.67
CA LEU A 36 -4.73 24.57 25.13
C LEU A 36 -3.84 23.33 25.26
N PHE A 37 -4.34 22.25 25.88
CA PHE A 37 -3.61 20.97 25.95
C PHE A 37 -3.34 20.38 24.56
N PHE A 38 -4.27 20.52 23.62
CA PHE A 38 -4.08 20.09 22.24
C PHE A 38 -2.99 20.89 21.54
N VAL A 39 -2.98 22.23 21.65
CA VAL A 39 -1.94 23.10 21.07
C VAL A 39 -0.57 22.80 21.70
N ILE A 40 -0.51 22.65 23.03
CA ILE A 40 0.72 22.28 23.73
C ILE A 40 1.19 20.91 23.24
N GLY A 41 0.30 19.91 23.20
CA GLY A 41 0.60 18.56 22.70
C GLY A 41 1.11 18.59 21.25
N LEU A 42 0.51 19.38 20.36
CA LEU A 42 0.97 19.55 18.98
C LEU A 42 2.34 20.22 18.93
N SER A 43 2.57 21.30 19.69
CA SER A 43 3.85 22.00 19.70
C SER A 43 4.99 21.12 20.24
N LEU A 44 4.72 20.28 21.25
CA LEU A 44 5.67 19.30 21.76
C LEU A 44 5.88 18.14 20.78
N ALA A 45 4.83 17.68 20.09
CA ALA A 45 4.93 16.66 19.06
C ALA A 45 5.67 17.15 17.80
N VAL A 46 5.56 18.44 17.47
CA VAL A 46 6.29 19.10 16.36
C VAL A 46 7.81 19.15 16.62
N GLY A 47 8.27 18.89 17.85
CA GLY A 47 9.69 18.73 18.19
C GLY A 47 10.07 17.37 18.77
N ALA A 48 9.11 16.46 18.96
CA ALA A 48 9.42 15.07 19.22
C ALA A 48 9.94 14.52 17.91
N GLU A 49 11.24 14.23 17.85
CA GLU A 49 11.88 13.55 16.72
C GLU A 49 11.21 12.18 16.54
N PHE A 50 10.11 12.16 15.82
CA PHE A 50 9.60 10.95 15.22
C PHE A 50 10.61 10.57 14.14
N SER A 51 11.60 9.80 14.56
CA SER A 51 12.59 9.20 13.68
C SER A 51 12.08 7.82 13.32
N PRO A 52 11.46 7.65 12.13
CA PRO A 52 10.98 6.34 11.72
C PRO A 52 12.21 5.43 11.54
N SER A 53 12.38 4.46 12.43
CA SER A 53 13.48 3.47 12.37
C SER A 53 12.95 2.10 11.95
N ILE A 54 13.85 1.22 11.51
CA ILE A 54 13.52 -0.17 11.25
C ILE A 54 13.07 -0.91 12.52
N GLU A 55 13.39 -0.44 13.73
CA GLU A 55 12.84 -1.05 14.95
C GLU A 55 11.42 -0.56 15.25
N THR A 56 11.11 0.69 14.91
CA THR A 56 9.80 1.30 15.18
C THR A 56 8.77 0.94 14.11
N TYR A 57 9.23 0.74 12.87
CA TYR A 57 8.46 0.30 11.71
C TYR A 57 9.25 -0.78 10.97
N PRO A 58 9.42 -1.97 11.57
CA PRO A 58 10.15 -3.05 10.93
C PRO A 58 9.55 -3.34 9.57
N ARG A 59 10.42 -3.67 8.60
CA ARG A 59 9.95 -4.30 7.37
C ARG A 59 9.00 -5.41 7.82
N VAL A 60 7.77 -5.39 7.32
CA VAL A 60 6.92 -6.55 7.45
C VAL A 60 7.57 -7.60 6.57
N ARG A 61 8.59 -8.31 7.12
CA ARG A 61 8.99 -9.60 6.59
C ARG A 61 7.71 -10.40 6.51
N TYR A 62 7.54 -11.13 5.43
CA TYR A 62 6.40 -12.02 5.27
C TYR A 62 6.09 -12.70 6.61
N GLN A 63 4.88 -12.45 7.12
CA GLN A 63 4.42 -13.03 8.38
C GLN A 63 3.39 -14.11 8.05
N PRO A 64 3.73 -15.40 8.17
CA PRO A 64 2.89 -16.48 7.68
C PRO A 64 1.44 -16.41 8.17
N ARG A 65 1.26 -16.06 9.45
CA ARG A 65 -0.07 -15.95 10.06
C ARG A 65 -0.86 -14.76 9.52
N LEU A 66 -0.25 -13.59 9.35
CA LEU A 66 -0.95 -12.42 8.80
C LEU A 66 -1.27 -12.61 7.31
N SER A 67 -0.37 -13.25 6.57
CA SER A 67 -0.59 -13.60 5.17
C SER A 67 -1.74 -14.59 5.02
N ALA A 68 -1.78 -15.63 5.85
CA ALA A 68 -2.91 -16.55 5.90
C ALA A 68 -4.23 -15.84 6.25
N GLN A 69 -4.23 -14.96 7.26
CA GLN A 69 -5.40 -14.16 7.61
C GLN A 69 -5.86 -13.24 6.47
N SER A 70 -4.93 -12.66 5.72
CA SER A 70 -5.24 -11.82 4.55
C SER A 70 -5.91 -12.64 3.45
N ILE A 71 -5.39 -13.84 3.15
CA ILE A 71 -6.00 -14.76 2.19
C ILE A 71 -7.41 -15.18 2.64
N LEU A 72 -7.55 -15.57 3.91
CA LEU A 72 -8.85 -15.95 4.49
C LEU A 72 -9.85 -14.79 4.43
N GLY A 73 -9.45 -13.58 4.82
CA GLY A 73 -10.29 -12.38 4.76
C GLY A 73 -10.66 -11.98 3.33
N MET A 74 -9.77 -12.20 2.35
CA MET A 74 -10.08 -12.04 0.94
C MET A 74 -11.15 -13.03 0.47
N TRP A 75 -11.05 -14.30 0.85
CA TRP A 75 -12.07 -15.30 0.55
C TRP A 75 -13.42 -14.97 1.19
N GLU A 76 -13.44 -14.41 2.41
CA GLU A 76 -14.68 -13.99 3.07
C GLU A 76 -15.32 -12.76 2.40
N SER A 77 -14.52 -11.74 2.09
CA SER A 77 -15.00 -10.45 1.57
C SER A 77 -15.50 -10.55 0.12
N GLN A 78 -14.83 -11.30 -0.74
CA GLN A 78 -15.24 -11.42 -2.15
C GLN A 78 -16.55 -12.19 -2.35
N PHE A 79 -16.96 -13.03 -1.39
CA PHE A 79 -18.04 -14.00 -1.61
C PHE A 79 -19.23 -13.90 -0.65
N LYS A 80 -19.28 -12.89 0.24
CA LYS A 80 -20.42 -12.57 1.13
C LYS A 80 -20.98 -13.76 1.94
N GLN A 81 -20.22 -14.85 2.14
CA GLN A 81 -20.64 -16.03 2.89
C GLN A 81 -19.48 -16.58 3.74
N ARG A 82 -19.77 -16.85 5.02
CA ARG A 82 -18.82 -17.19 6.10
C ARG A 82 -18.26 -18.64 6.09
N LYS A 83 -18.51 -19.47 5.06
CA LYS A 83 -18.06 -20.89 5.02
C LYS A 83 -17.60 -21.33 3.63
N LEU A 84 -16.37 -20.95 3.27
CA LEU A 84 -15.77 -21.26 1.96
C LEU A 84 -14.43 -22.00 1.96
N PRO A 85 -13.60 -21.99 3.03
CA PRO A 85 -12.32 -22.71 2.98
C PRO A 85 -12.49 -24.19 2.63
N GLU A 86 -13.48 -24.88 3.22
CA GLU A 86 -13.83 -26.29 2.97
C GLU A 86 -14.10 -26.64 1.49
N LYS A 87 -14.41 -25.64 0.65
CA LYS A 87 -14.66 -25.84 -0.79
C LYS A 87 -13.46 -25.49 -1.66
N ARG A 88 -12.36 -25.03 -1.07
CA ARG A 88 -11.17 -24.59 -1.78
C ARG A 88 -10.12 -25.69 -1.79
N VAL A 89 -9.55 -25.89 -2.98
CA VAL A 89 -8.36 -26.69 -3.18
C VAL A 89 -7.23 -25.70 -3.40
N VAL A 90 -6.31 -25.63 -2.45
CA VAL A 90 -5.25 -24.62 -2.43
C VAL A 90 -3.93 -25.31 -2.75
N ALA A 91 -3.37 -24.97 -3.91
CA ALA A 91 -2.01 -25.35 -4.25
C ALA A 91 -1.04 -24.47 -3.44
N VAL A 92 -0.14 -25.07 -2.68
CA VAL A 92 0.92 -24.37 -1.94
C VAL A 92 2.26 -24.82 -2.49
N TRP A 93 3.06 -23.87 -2.94
CA TRP A 93 4.43 -24.08 -3.37
C TRP A 93 5.40 -23.56 -2.32
N GLY A 94 6.23 -24.47 -1.80
CA GLY A 94 7.26 -24.18 -0.82
C GLY A 94 6.81 -24.23 0.64
N LEU A 95 7.64 -24.85 1.47
CA LEU A 95 7.46 -25.02 2.91
C LEU A 95 8.48 -24.25 3.76
N ALA A 96 9.65 -23.96 3.18
CA ALA A 96 10.73 -23.17 3.78
C ALA A 96 11.47 -22.38 2.68
N ASP A 97 12.30 -21.41 3.06
CA ASP A 97 13.10 -20.61 2.14
C ASP A 97 14.40 -21.34 1.73
N GLU A 98 15.08 -20.85 0.70
CA GLU A 98 16.34 -21.38 0.21
C GLU A 98 17.42 -21.32 1.32
N GLY A 99 18.13 -22.43 1.51
CA GLY A 99 19.14 -22.53 2.58
C GLY A 99 18.60 -22.75 3.99
N GLU A 100 17.27 -22.69 4.21
CA GLU A 100 16.66 -23.00 5.50
C GLU A 100 16.23 -24.48 5.63
N SER A 101 16.45 -25.06 6.82
CA SER A 101 15.93 -26.37 7.19
C SER A 101 14.48 -26.29 7.64
N LEU A 102 13.70 -27.35 7.39
CA LEU A 102 12.31 -27.42 7.85
C LEU A 102 12.21 -27.48 9.38
N SER A 103 11.38 -26.61 9.95
CA SER A 103 11.02 -26.56 11.37
C SER A 103 9.52 -26.30 11.54
N GLU A 104 9.00 -26.47 12.76
CA GLU A 104 7.57 -26.21 13.05
C GLU A 104 7.14 -24.76 12.77
N ASN A 105 8.10 -23.83 12.84
CA ASN A 105 7.92 -22.41 12.61
C ASN A 105 8.35 -21.97 11.21
N SER A 106 8.71 -22.92 10.33
CA SER A 106 9.04 -22.58 8.95
C SER A 106 7.89 -21.85 8.28
N GLN A 107 8.29 -20.94 7.41
CA GLN A 107 7.44 -19.91 6.86
C GLN A 107 6.28 -20.49 6.03
N GLY A 108 6.61 -21.23 4.96
CA GLY A 108 5.71 -22.05 4.13
C GLY A 108 4.75 -22.91 4.93
N LEU A 109 5.32 -23.67 5.85
CA LEU A 109 4.60 -24.61 6.71
C LEU A 109 3.55 -23.93 7.58
N SER A 110 3.91 -22.80 8.20
CA SER A 110 3.00 -22.07 9.10
C SER A 110 1.78 -21.54 8.37
N LEU A 111 1.94 -20.99 7.16
CA LEU A 111 0.80 -20.55 6.35
C LEU A 111 -0.06 -21.73 5.90
N ALA A 112 0.56 -22.80 5.39
CA ALA A 112 -0.16 -23.99 4.94
C ALA A 112 -1.03 -24.57 6.06
N ARG A 113 -0.50 -24.58 7.29
CA ARG A 113 -1.19 -25.04 8.49
C ARG A 113 -2.41 -24.19 8.82
N GLU A 114 -2.30 -22.87 8.75
CA GLU A 114 -3.42 -21.96 9.04
C GLU A 114 -4.53 -22.10 8.00
N LEU A 115 -4.18 -22.22 6.71
CA LEU A 115 -5.17 -22.46 5.65
C LEU A 115 -5.88 -23.82 5.82
N SER A 116 -5.12 -24.87 6.13
CA SER A 116 -5.66 -26.21 6.40
C SER A 116 -6.57 -26.21 7.64
N ARG A 117 -6.16 -25.54 8.74
CA ARG A 117 -6.97 -25.37 9.95
C ARG A 117 -8.28 -24.62 9.71
N ALA A 118 -8.29 -23.68 8.77
CA ALA A 118 -9.51 -22.99 8.36
C ALA A 118 -10.47 -23.88 7.55
N GLY A 119 -10.02 -25.07 7.13
CA GLY A 119 -10.81 -26.08 6.42
C GLY A 119 -10.41 -26.26 4.95
N ALA A 120 -9.41 -25.54 4.43
CA ALA A 120 -8.99 -25.69 3.03
C ALA A 120 -8.34 -27.04 2.76
N HIS A 121 -8.62 -27.63 1.60
CA HIS A 121 -7.87 -28.79 1.11
C HIS A 121 -6.53 -28.30 0.54
N VAL A 122 -5.47 -28.44 1.32
CA VAL A 122 -4.15 -27.93 0.97
C VAL A 122 -3.36 -29.02 0.25
N ARG A 123 -2.93 -28.73 -0.98
CA ARG A 123 -2.03 -29.58 -1.76
C ARG A 123 -0.67 -28.92 -1.92
N ILE A 124 0.39 -29.61 -1.52
CA ILE A 124 1.71 -29.03 -1.30
C ILE A 124 2.71 -29.64 -2.26
N PHE A 125 3.50 -28.77 -2.87
CA PHE A 125 4.74 -29.16 -3.51
C PHE A 125 5.90 -28.36 -2.91
N ASP A 126 6.90 -29.07 -2.39
CA ASP A 126 8.22 -28.55 -2.07
C ASP A 126 9.24 -29.58 -2.58
N PRO A 127 10.26 -29.17 -3.35
CA PRO A 127 11.24 -30.10 -3.91
C PRO A 127 12.17 -30.73 -2.86
N ARG A 128 12.21 -30.19 -1.64
CA ARG A 128 13.10 -30.63 -0.55
C ARG A 128 12.37 -31.41 0.53
N TRP A 129 11.07 -31.17 0.71
CA TRP A 129 10.31 -31.67 1.86
C TRP A 129 8.99 -32.30 1.43
N GLY A 130 8.84 -33.60 1.68
CA GLY A 130 7.66 -34.37 1.33
C GLY A 130 6.82 -34.78 2.54
N GLN A 131 6.00 -35.82 2.33
CA GLN A 131 5.11 -36.37 3.36
C GLN A 131 5.88 -36.84 4.60
N ASP A 132 7.06 -37.45 4.42
CA ASP A 132 7.81 -38.06 5.53
C ASP A 132 8.40 -37.00 6.47
N GLU A 133 8.88 -35.87 5.94
CA GLU A 133 9.49 -34.80 6.74
C GLU A 133 8.46 -33.81 7.28
N ALA A 134 7.48 -33.43 6.46
CA ALA A 134 6.54 -32.35 6.75
C ALA A 134 5.14 -32.83 7.16
N GLY A 135 4.74 -34.06 6.82
CA GLY A 135 3.40 -34.58 7.08
C GLY A 135 3.02 -34.61 8.55
N LYS A 136 4.00 -34.80 9.45
CA LYS A 136 3.79 -34.70 10.92
C LYS A 136 3.27 -33.34 11.38
N PHE A 137 3.57 -32.28 10.63
CA PHE A 137 3.15 -30.91 10.93
C PHE A 137 1.85 -30.51 10.22
N LEU A 138 1.49 -31.24 9.16
CA LEU A 138 0.39 -30.98 8.24
C LEU A 138 -0.35 -32.29 7.89
N PRO A 139 -0.97 -32.98 8.87
CA PRO A 139 -1.50 -34.33 8.67
C PRO A 139 -2.70 -34.41 7.71
N GLN A 140 -3.33 -33.27 7.40
CA GLN A 140 -4.48 -33.18 6.48
C GLN A 140 -4.07 -32.68 5.08
N ALA A 141 -2.79 -32.34 4.88
CA ALA A 141 -2.32 -31.85 3.58
C ALA A 141 -2.00 -33.02 2.64
N GLU A 142 -2.21 -32.78 1.35
CA GLU A 142 -1.82 -33.68 0.28
C GLU A 142 -0.45 -33.26 -0.27
N PHE A 143 0.56 -34.11 -0.19
CA PHE A 143 1.88 -33.82 -0.75
C PHE A 143 2.00 -34.44 -2.14
N VAL A 144 2.50 -33.66 -3.10
CA VAL A 144 2.60 -34.08 -4.51
C VAL A 144 4.00 -33.84 -5.06
N GLU A 145 4.29 -34.48 -6.20
CA GLU A 145 5.65 -34.62 -6.72
C GLU A 145 6.14 -33.44 -7.56
N ASN A 146 5.25 -32.54 -8.01
CA ASN A 146 5.64 -31.41 -8.86
C ASN A 146 4.66 -30.22 -8.81
N LEU A 147 5.11 -29.09 -9.36
CA LEU A 147 4.38 -27.82 -9.46
C LEU A 147 2.97 -27.96 -10.03
N LEU A 148 2.85 -28.59 -11.19
CA LEU A 148 1.58 -28.68 -11.93
C LEU A 148 0.60 -29.63 -11.25
N SER A 149 1.10 -30.73 -10.66
CA SER A 149 0.28 -31.62 -9.84
C SER A 149 -0.35 -30.88 -8.66
N ALA A 150 0.37 -29.94 -8.04
CA ALA A 150 -0.19 -29.11 -6.97
C ALA A 150 -1.37 -28.27 -7.49
N CYS A 151 -1.23 -27.70 -8.69
CA CYS A 151 -2.22 -26.85 -9.33
C CYS A 151 -3.45 -27.58 -9.90
N GLN A 152 -3.39 -28.89 -10.11
CA GLN A 152 -4.45 -29.64 -10.81
C GLN A 152 -5.82 -29.50 -10.13
N GLY A 153 -6.76 -28.81 -10.77
CA GLY A 153 -8.09 -28.54 -10.24
C GLY A 153 -8.12 -27.56 -9.06
N ALA A 154 -6.99 -26.93 -8.71
CA ALA A 154 -6.90 -25.99 -7.60
C ALA A 154 -7.71 -24.72 -7.90
N THR A 155 -8.34 -24.17 -6.86
CA THR A 155 -9.05 -22.89 -6.93
C THR A 155 -8.11 -21.71 -6.71
N ASP A 156 -7.05 -21.94 -5.95
CA ASP A 156 -6.11 -20.93 -5.49
C ASP A 156 -4.68 -21.50 -5.56
N LEU A 157 -3.73 -20.67 -5.99
CA LEU A 157 -2.30 -20.94 -5.88
C LEU A 157 -1.71 -20.00 -4.83
N VAL A 158 -0.87 -20.53 -3.96
CA VAL A 158 -0.06 -19.78 -3.00
C VAL A 158 1.39 -20.14 -3.20
N VAL A 159 2.24 -19.16 -3.47
CA VAL A 159 3.70 -19.34 -3.54
C VAL A 159 4.30 -18.70 -2.31
N ASN A 160 4.97 -19.49 -1.47
CA ASN A 160 5.42 -19.05 -0.15
C ASN A 160 6.86 -19.47 0.19
N SER A 161 7.73 -19.37 -0.81
CA SER A 161 9.15 -19.67 -0.70
C SER A 161 9.88 -18.94 -1.83
N ASP A 162 11.12 -18.55 -1.57
CA ASP A 162 11.98 -17.82 -2.50
C ASP A 162 12.72 -18.70 -3.54
N LEU A 163 12.54 -20.02 -3.48
CA LEU A 163 13.20 -20.96 -4.40
C LEU A 163 13.01 -20.53 -5.86
N SER A 164 14.12 -20.44 -6.57
CA SER A 164 14.20 -19.94 -7.96
C SER A 164 13.18 -20.59 -8.92
N LEU A 165 12.87 -21.87 -8.75
CA LEU A 165 11.90 -22.59 -9.59
C LEU A 165 10.47 -22.05 -9.51
N PHE A 166 10.11 -21.33 -8.44
CA PHE A 166 8.79 -20.73 -8.26
C PHE A 166 8.65 -19.33 -8.87
N GLN A 167 9.78 -18.68 -9.19
CA GLN A 167 9.79 -17.28 -9.63
C GLN A 167 9.33 -17.10 -11.09
N SER A 168 9.56 -18.11 -11.93
CA SER A 168 9.21 -18.05 -13.36
C SER A 168 8.75 -19.41 -13.91
N PRO A 169 7.67 -20.00 -13.36
CA PRO A 169 7.04 -21.16 -13.96
C PRO A 169 6.41 -20.80 -15.30
N ASP A 170 6.00 -21.83 -16.04
CA ASP A 170 5.13 -21.68 -17.20
C ASP A 170 3.70 -21.32 -16.74
N TRP A 171 3.42 -20.01 -16.62
CA TRP A 171 2.16 -19.50 -16.08
C TRP A 171 0.92 -19.93 -16.88
N GLU A 172 1.05 -20.15 -18.19
CA GLU A 172 -0.04 -20.66 -19.04
C GLU A 172 -0.42 -22.10 -18.65
N LYS A 173 0.57 -22.95 -18.41
CA LYS A 173 0.33 -24.32 -17.90
C LYS A 173 -0.26 -24.31 -16.50
N VAL A 174 0.20 -23.40 -15.64
CA VAL A 174 -0.36 -23.21 -14.30
C VAL A 174 -1.85 -22.85 -14.40
N LYS A 175 -2.20 -21.84 -15.20
CA LYS A 175 -3.59 -21.41 -15.40
C LYS A 175 -4.46 -22.54 -15.94
N THR A 176 -3.92 -23.33 -16.87
CA THR A 176 -4.61 -24.46 -17.50
C THR A 176 -4.88 -25.60 -16.50
N ALA A 177 -3.93 -25.88 -15.61
CA ALA A 177 -4.09 -26.91 -14.57
C ALA A 177 -5.11 -26.48 -13.50
N MET A 178 -5.17 -25.18 -13.19
CA MET A 178 -6.06 -24.64 -12.16
C MET A 178 -7.52 -24.55 -12.61
N LYS A 179 -8.44 -24.87 -11.70
CA LYS A 179 -9.87 -24.57 -11.85
C LYS A 179 -10.17 -23.09 -11.64
N GLY A 180 -9.47 -22.47 -10.68
CA GLY A 180 -9.61 -21.06 -10.35
C GLY A 180 -8.61 -20.17 -11.08
N LYS A 181 -8.49 -18.93 -10.59
CA LYS A 181 -7.56 -17.93 -11.12
C LYS A 181 -6.83 -17.14 -10.05
N LEU A 182 -7.08 -17.40 -8.77
CA LEU A 182 -6.49 -16.61 -7.69
C LEU A 182 -5.07 -17.10 -7.45
N PHE A 183 -4.09 -16.21 -7.56
CA PHE A 183 -2.71 -16.47 -7.23
C PHE A 183 -2.26 -15.49 -6.14
N PHE A 184 -1.94 -16.03 -4.97
CA PHE A 184 -1.38 -15.32 -3.83
C PHE A 184 0.13 -15.47 -3.82
N ASP A 185 0.83 -14.41 -4.18
CA ASP A 185 2.28 -14.35 -4.21
C ASP A 185 2.79 -13.82 -2.87
N CYS A 186 3.07 -14.75 -1.97
CA CYS A 186 3.49 -14.44 -0.60
C CYS A 186 4.94 -13.97 -0.51
N MET A 187 5.74 -14.11 -1.57
CA MET A 187 7.10 -13.58 -1.62
C MET A 187 7.23 -12.37 -2.56
N SER A 188 6.20 -12.10 -3.37
CA SER A 188 6.19 -11.04 -4.39
C SER A 188 7.37 -11.13 -5.36
N LEU A 189 7.68 -12.35 -5.78
CA LEU A 189 8.78 -12.66 -6.70
C LEU A 189 8.30 -12.88 -8.14
N ALA A 190 6.99 -13.08 -8.36
CA ALA A 190 6.48 -13.33 -9.68
C ALA A 190 6.37 -12.04 -10.51
N ASP A 191 6.70 -12.14 -11.80
CA ASP A 191 6.49 -11.09 -12.78
C ASP A 191 4.97 -10.88 -13.02
N ALA A 192 4.43 -9.79 -12.46
CA ALA A 192 3.01 -9.45 -12.51
C ALA A 192 2.47 -9.31 -13.94
N ASP A 193 3.28 -8.92 -14.92
CA ASP A 193 2.85 -8.80 -16.31
C ASP A 193 2.65 -10.18 -16.94
N LYS A 194 3.58 -11.10 -16.68
CA LYS A 194 3.48 -12.49 -17.17
C LYS A 194 2.32 -13.25 -16.51
N VAL A 195 2.12 -13.06 -15.21
CA VAL A 195 1.00 -13.68 -14.48
C VAL A 195 -0.34 -13.20 -15.03
N ARG A 196 -0.49 -11.88 -15.24
CA ARG A 196 -1.73 -11.31 -15.79
C ARG A 196 -1.95 -11.70 -17.23
N ALA A 197 -0.89 -11.80 -18.03
CA ALA A 197 -0.98 -12.27 -19.42
C ALA A 197 -1.57 -13.68 -19.50
N ALA A 198 -1.29 -14.54 -18.51
CA ALA A 198 -1.83 -15.89 -18.38
C ALA A 198 -3.23 -15.96 -17.72
N ASP A 199 -3.98 -14.85 -17.63
CA ASP A 199 -5.32 -14.77 -17.03
C ASP A 199 -5.40 -15.22 -15.55
N LEU A 200 -4.30 -15.07 -14.80
CA LEU A 200 -4.28 -15.23 -13.35
C LEU A 200 -4.50 -13.88 -12.67
N ALA A 201 -5.34 -13.87 -11.65
CA ALA A 201 -5.51 -12.75 -10.73
C ALA A 201 -4.38 -12.79 -9.70
N HIS A 202 -3.36 -11.95 -9.92
CA HIS A 202 -2.18 -11.82 -9.06
C HIS A 202 -2.48 -10.98 -7.82
N PHE A 203 -2.18 -11.53 -6.64
CA PHE A 203 -2.26 -10.85 -5.35
C PHE A 203 -0.89 -10.93 -4.67
N PRO A 204 -0.06 -9.88 -4.75
CA PRO A 204 1.18 -9.81 -3.98
C PRO A 204 0.82 -9.63 -2.50
N ILE A 205 0.96 -10.70 -1.71
CA ILE A 205 0.63 -10.73 -0.28
C ILE A 205 1.83 -10.34 0.58
N GLY A 206 3.02 -10.85 0.28
CA GLY A 206 4.26 -10.47 1.00
C GLY A 206 4.97 -9.26 0.42
N GLY A 207 4.41 -8.67 -0.63
CA GLY A 207 4.92 -7.46 -1.24
C GLY A 207 4.82 -6.29 -0.27
N HIS A 208 5.63 -5.27 -0.55
CA HIS A 208 5.87 -4.12 0.31
C HIS A 208 4.58 -3.35 0.65
N GLY A 209 3.81 -3.85 1.62
CA GLY A 209 2.90 -3.05 2.45
C GLY A 209 3.64 -2.13 3.41
N TRP A 210 4.93 -1.88 3.14
CA TRP A 210 5.81 -1.07 3.95
C TRP A 210 5.65 0.40 3.57
N PRO A 211 5.84 1.34 4.51
CA PRO A 211 5.86 2.74 4.15
C PRO A 211 6.95 3.00 3.10
N PRO A 212 6.63 3.53 1.90
CA PRO A 212 7.60 3.69 0.83
C PRO A 212 8.83 4.52 1.25
N TRP A 213 8.67 5.41 2.23
CA TRP A 213 9.75 6.26 2.75
C TRP A 213 10.82 5.55 3.55
N LEU A 214 10.59 4.29 3.92
CA LEU A 214 11.60 3.49 4.57
C LEU A 214 12.32 2.56 3.58
N ASP A 215 11.75 2.33 2.38
CA ASP A 215 12.31 1.44 1.36
C ASP A 215 13.76 1.82 1.03
N GLU A 216 14.70 0.86 1.08
CA GLU A 216 16.13 1.14 0.86
C GLU A 216 16.40 1.63 -0.57
N GLU A 217 15.67 1.11 -1.55
CA GLU A 217 15.80 1.58 -2.93
C GLU A 217 15.18 2.97 -3.09
N TYR A 218 14.05 3.24 -2.43
CA TYR A 218 13.49 4.60 -2.34
C TYR A 218 14.46 5.58 -1.64
N GLN A 219 15.05 5.20 -0.51
CA GLN A 219 16.00 6.04 0.23
C GLN A 219 17.24 6.35 -0.60
N ASN A 220 17.83 5.33 -1.23
CA ASN A 220 18.95 5.49 -2.15
C ASN A 220 18.57 6.38 -3.34
N PHE A 221 17.37 6.20 -3.91
CA PHE A 221 16.83 7.09 -4.92
C PHE A 221 16.78 8.55 -4.43
N VAL A 222 16.22 8.80 -3.23
CA VAL A 222 16.18 10.13 -2.64
C VAL A 222 17.61 10.67 -2.48
N GLU A 223 18.53 9.91 -1.88
CA GLU A 223 19.93 10.36 -1.69
C GLU A 223 20.59 10.76 -2.99
N ILE A 224 20.46 9.95 -4.05
CA ILE A 224 21.02 10.27 -5.37
C ILE A 224 20.35 11.54 -5.93
N LEU A 225 19.04 11.70 -5.76
CA LEU A 225 18.32 12.90 -6.19
C LEU A 225 18.82 14.14 -5.44
N LEU A 226 19.00 14.07 -4.12
CA LEU A 226 19.50 15.18 -3.30
C LEU A 226 20.95 15.53 -3.65
N HIS A 227 21.78 14.53 -3.98
CA HIS A 227 23.16 14.75 -4.37
C HIS A 227 23.28 15.44 -5.74
N LYS A 228 22.37 15.14 -6.67
CA LYS A 228 22.38 15.70 -8.03
C LYS A 228 21.74 17.09 -8.15
N THR A 229 20.91 17.48 -7.19
CA THR A 229 20.10 18.71 -7.24
C THR A 229 20.40 19.65 -6.07
N LYS A 230 20.23 20.95 -6.24
CA LYS A 230 20.44 21.96 -5.21
C LYS A 230 19.16 22.23 -4.43
N PRO A 231 19.22 22.71 -3.18
CA PRO A 231 18.04 23.00 -2.36
C PRO A 231 16.98 23.91 -3.02
N GLN A 232 17.41 24.86 -3.86
CA GLN A 232 16.52 25.79 -4.56
C GLN A 232 15.90 25.23 -5.86
N ASP A 233 16.37 24.07 -6.32
CA ASP A 233 15.98 23.54 -7.62
C ASP A 233 14.50 23.14 -7.63
N ARG A 234 13.90 23.28 -8.82
CA ARG A 234 12.52 22.93 -9.15
C ARG A 234 12.53 21.67 -9.99
N ILE A 235 11.94 20.60 -9.46
CA ILE A 235 11.97 19.26 -10.07
C ILE A 235 10.57 18.93 -10.58
N LEU A 236 10.40 18.87 -11.89
CA LEU A 236 9.15 18.44 -12.53
C LEU A 236 9.11 16.92 -12.64
N LEU A 237 8.21 16.29 -11.89
CA LEU A 237 7.98 14.84 -11.94
C LEU A 237 7.01 14.49 -13.07
N LEU A 238 7.47 13.68 -14.02
CA LEU A 238 6.67 13.20 -15.15
C LEU A 238 6.69 11.68 -15.26
N PRO A 239 5.54 11.01 -15.40
CA PRO A 239 5.52 9.58 -15.64
C PRO A 239 6.04 9.26 -17.05
N SER A 240 6.92 8.26 -17.16
CA SER A 240 7.52 7.78 -18.41
C SER A 240 6.64 6.75 -19.14
N SER A 241 5.68 6.14 -18.44
CA SER A 241 4.66 5.22 -18.91
C SER A 241 3.28 5.56 -18.32
N PRO A 242 2.16 5.03 -18.84
CA PRO A 242 0.88 5.13 -18.15
C PRO A 242 0.99 4.62 -16.71
N LEU A 243 0.32 5.31 -15.79
CA LEU A 243 0.20 4.90 -14.40
C LEU A 243 -0.64 3.62 -14.33
N THR A 244 -0.14 2.60 -13.64
CA THR A 244 -0.68 1.23 -13.65
C THR A 244 -1.82 1.02 -12.67
N THR A 245 -1.99 1.93 -11.71
CA THR A 245 -2.97 1.82 -10.63
C THR A 245 -3.73 3.12 -10.38
N LEU A 246 -5.02 2.99 -10.05
CA LEU A 246 -5.88 4.09 -9.62
C LEU A 246 -5.86 4.28 -8.09
N SER A 247 -5.07 3.48 -7.38
CA SER A 247 -5.04 3.46 -5.92
C SER A 247 -4.43 4.75 -5.35
N PRO A 248 -5.13 5.47 -4.45
CA PRO A 248 -4.56 6.62 -3.73
C PRO A 248 -3.30 6.31 -2.92
N ARG A 249 -3.04 5.02 -2.63
CA ARG A 249 -1.79 4.58 -1.98
C ARG A 249 -0.56 4.78 -2.87
N ALA A 250 -0.76 4.97 -4.17
CA ALA A 250 0.30 5.20 -5.14
C ALA A 250 0.76 6.66 -5.24
N ARG A 251 0.37 7.52 -4.29
CA ARG A 251 0.82 8.92 -4.16
C ARG A 251 2.18 9.04 -3.47
N TRP A 252 3.10 8.15 -3.81
CA TRP A 252 4.43 8.10 -3.22
C TRP A 252 5.21 9.42 -3.42
N TYR A 253 4.90 10.17 -4.48
CA TYR A 253 5.51 11.47 -4.76
C TYR A 253 5.24 12.52 -3.67
N LEU A 254 4.19 12.34 -2.83
CA LEU A 254 3.97 13.20 -1.67
C LEU A 254 5.08 13.01 -0.62
N LEU A 255 5.55 11.77 -0.47
CA LEU A 255 6.67 11.42 0.41
C LEU A 255 7.97 11.93 -0.20
N LEU A 256 8.12 11.82 -1.52
CA LEU A 256 9.29 12.39 -2.21
C LEU A 256 9.34 13.91 -2.01
N ASN A 257 8.21 14.59 -2.15
CA ASN A 257 8.14 16.04 -1.91
C ASN A 257 8.58 16.41 -0.49
N TYR A 258 8.20 15.60 0.51
CA TYR A 258 8.66 15.79 1.88
C TYR A 258 10.18 15.55 2.02
N ALA A 259 10.68 14.43 1.49
CA ALA A 259 12.09 14.04 1.62
C ALA A 259 13.04 14.94 0.80
N ALA A 260 12.56 15.49 -0.33
CA ALA A 260 13.33 16.38 -1.19
C ALA A 260 13.35 17.83 -0.73
N ALA A 261 12.51 18.19 0.25
CA ALA A 261 12.46 19.54 0.80
C ALA A 261 13.88 20.02 1.18
N PRO A 262 14.24 21.29 0.89
CA PRO A 262 13.37 22.38 0.44
C PRO A 262 13.17 22.48 -1.09
N ARG A 263 13.63 21.49 -1.88
CA ARG A 263 13.44 21.48 -3.34
C ARG A 263 11.95 21.48 -3.66
N LYS A 264 11.56 22.19 -4.72
CA LYS A 264 10.15 22.23 -5.14
C LYS A 264 9.85 21.07 -6.08
N LEU A 265 9.10 20.08 -5.61
CA LEU A 265 8.58 19.03 -6.50
C LEU A 265 7.30 19.53 -7.20
N LEU A 266 7.31 19.49 -8.54
CA LEU A 266 6.23 19.97 -9.39
C LEU A 266 5.57 18.78 -10.10
N ILE A 267 4.23 18.80 -10.18
CA ILE A 267 3.41 17.83 -10.91
C ILE A 267 2.30 18.57 -11.66
N GLY A 268 1.86 18.03 -12.79
CA GLY A 268 0.69 18.57 -13.50
C GLY A 268 -0.60 18.28 -12.73
N GLY A 269 -1.51 19.26 -12.63
CA GLY A 269 -2.81 19.11 -11.94
C GLY A 269 -2.71 18.74 -10.44
N PRO A 270 -1.90 19.44 -9.63
CA PRO A 270 -1.58 19.04 -8.25
C PRO A 270 -2.80 18.98 -7.33
N SER A 271 -3.82 19.81 -7.55
CA SER A 271 -5.03 19.82 -6.72
C SER A 271 -5.80 18.50 -6.76
N ASN A 272 -5.92 17.89 -7.94
CA ASN A 272 -6.59 16.60 -8.08
C ASN A 272 -5.67 15.45 -7.66
N ALA A 273 -4.37 15.55 -7.98
CA ALA A 273 -3.37 14.57 -7.59
C ALA A 273 -3.28 14.41 -6.06
N SER A 274 -3.36 15.50 -5.31
CA SER A 274 -3.27 15.53 -3.84
C SER A 274 -4.64 15.56 -3.16
N GLY A 275 -5.73 15.43 -3.91
CA GLY A 275 -7.09 15.55 -3.41
C GLY A 275 -7.67 14.26 -2.81
N THR A 276 -9.00 14.19 -2.78
CA THR A 276 -9.76 12.99 -2.38
C THR A 276 -9.46 11.79 -3.27
N ALA A 277 -9.83 10.59 -2.82
CA ALA A 277 -9.63 9.38 -3.61
C ALA A 277 -10.25 9.46 -5.02
N PRO A 278 -11.51 9.90 -5.21
CA PRO A 278 -12.08 10.09 -6.56
C PRO A 278 -11.30 11.10 -7.41
N GLN A 279 -10.90 12.25 -6.84
CA GLN A 279 -10.13 13.27 -7.55
C GLN A 279 -8.79 12.72 -8.06
N TYR A 280 -8.11 11.89 -7.25
CA TYR A 280 -6.88 11.24 -7.71
C TYR A 280 -7.14 10.21 -8.80
N GLN A 281 -8.20 9.41 -8.70
CA GLN A 281 -8.56 8.46 -9.76
C GLN A 281 -8.82 9.18 -11.09
N ASP A 282 -9.52 10.31 -11.05
CA ASP A 282 -9.77 11.14 -12.23
C ASP A 282 -8.49 11.75 -12.78
N TRP A 283 -7.61 12.22 -11.90
CA TRP A 283 -6.28 12.69 -12.28
C TRP A 283 -5.46 11.62 -13.00
N VAL A 284 -5.42 10.38 -12.47
CA VAL A 284 -4.72 9.26 -13.12
C VAL A 284 -5.31 8.95 -14.49
N ARG A 285 -6.65 8.87 -14.60
CA ARG A 285 -7.33 8.61 -15.87
C ARG A 285 -6.99 9.67 -16.92
N GLU A 286 -7.05 10.94 -16.54
CA GLU A 286 -6.72 12.05 -17.42
C GLU A 286 -5.24 12.02 -17.84
N ARG A 287 -4.33 11.81 -16.89
CA ARG A 287 -2.91 11.70 -17.18
C ARG A 287 -2.61 10.54 -18.13
N ASN A 288 -3.26 9.39 -17.96
CA ASN A 288 -3.11 8.24 -18.85
C ASN A 288 -3.66 8.50 -20.25
N ARG A 289 -4.73 9.30 -20.41
CA ARG A 289 -5.23 9.72 -21.73
C ARG A 289 -4.22 10.62 -22.45
N GLN A 290 -3.59 11.54 -21.72
CA GLN A 290 -2.60 12.46 -22.28
C GLN A 290 -1.31 11.74 -22.70
N GLY A 291 -1.02 10.59 -22.11
CA GLY A 291 0.19 9.80 -22.41
C GLY A 291 1.49 10.50 -22.03
N LYS A 292 2.62 9.99 -22.55
CA LYS A 292 3.94 10.58 -22.32
C LYS A 292 4.04 11.94 -23.00
N LEU A 293 4.28 13.01 -22.22
CA LEU A 293 4.45 14.37 -22.75
C LEU A 293 5.72 14.45 -23.60
N LYS A 294 5.62 15.12 -24.75
CA LYS A 294 6.71 15.32 -25.73
C LYS A 294 6.48 16.61 -26.53
N GLY A 295 7.55 17.15 -27.11
CA GLY A 295 7.51 18.31 -28.01
C GLY A 295 6.86 19.53 -27.36
N ALA A 296 6.06 20.28 -28.13
CA ALA A 296 5.46 21.53 -27.69
C ALA A 296 4.67 21.47 -26.37
N ALA A 297 4.04 20.33 -26.06
CA ALA A 297 3.31 20.16 -24.81
C ALA A 297 4.24 20.04 -23.59
N LEU A 298 5.42 19.43 -23.78
CA LEU A 298 6.47 19.39 -22.77
C LEU A 298 7.09 20.78 -22.61
N ASP A 299 7.43 21.44 -23.72
CA ASP A 299 8.04 22.78 -23.74
C ASP A 299 7.16 23.80 -23.00
N SER A 300 5.86 23.81 -23.29
CA SER A 300 4.90 24.70 -22.62
C SER A 300 4.84 24.48 -21.11
N ILE A 301 4.89 23.23 -20.63
CA ILE A 301 4.88 22.94 -19.19
C ILE A 301 6.21 23.34 -18.56
N LEU A 302 7.34 23.16 -19.23
CA LEU A 302 8.64 23.58 -18.74
C LEU A 302 8.72 25.10 -18.58
N GLU A 303 8.20 25.85 -19.56
CA GLU A 303 8.08 27.32 -19.48
C GLU A 303 7.20 27.77 -18.31
N GLU A 304 6.03 27.14 -18.13
CA GLU A 304 5.09 27.46 -17.04
C GLU A 304 5.69 27.15 -15.66
N THR A 305 6.32 25.98 -15.54
CA THR A 305 6.81 25.46 -14.27
C THR A 305 8.16 26.03 -13.88
N GLN A 306 8.91 26.59 -14.83
CA GLN A 306 10.30 27.01 -14.66
C GLN A 306 11.13 25.91 -13.97
N ALA A 307 10.98 24.66 -14.43
CA ALA A 307 11.66 23.53 -13.83
C ALA A 307 13.15 23.55 -14.20
N ASP A 308 14.03 23.26 -13.24
CA ASP A 308 15.47 23.07 -13.48
C ASP A 308 15.77 21.63 -13.88
N TRP A 309 14.93 20.69 -13.41
CA TRP A 309 15.08 19.26 -13.66
C TRP A 309 13.75 18.60 -14.05
N ILE A 310 13.83 17.60 -14.91
CA ILE A 310 12.76 16.65 -15.19
C ILE A 310 13.12 15.33 -14.52
N LEU A 311 12.25 14.86 -13.64
CA LEU A 311 12.32 13.52 -13.07
C LEU A 311 11.33 12.63 -13.83
N TRP A 312 11.83 11.86 -14.78
CA TRP A 312 11.07 10.83 -15.47
C TRP A 312 10.92 9.62 -14.55
N PHE A 313 9.69 9.17 -14.30
CA PHE A 313 9.42 8.05 -13.40
C PHE A 313 8.58 6.98 -14.08
N LYS A 314 9.04 5.73 -14.04
CA LYS A 314 8.26 4.55 -14.40
C LYS A 314 7.62 4.04 -13.12
N GLN A 315 6.30 4.00 -13.09
CA GLN A 315 5.60 3.52 -11.91
C GLN A 315 5.71 2.00 -11.82
N SER A 316 6.54 1.52 -10.90
CA SER A 316 6.57 0.15 -10.39
C SER A 316 6.10 0.11 -8.94
N ASP A 317 5.74 -1.08 -8.47
CA ASP A 317 5.33 -1.30 -7.08
C ASP A 317 6.55 -1.51 -6.13
N ASP A 318 7.77 -1.55 -6.67
CA ASP A 318 9.01 -1.95 -5.98
C ASP A 318 10.15 -0.91 -6.00
N PHE A 319 9.94 0.30 -6.55
CA PHE A 319 10.91 1.42 -6.55
C PHE A 319 12.34 1.08 -7.00
N LYS A 320 12.48 0.43 -8.16
CA LYS A 320 13.82 0.10 -8.65
C LYS A 320 14.63 1.34 -8.99
N THR A 321 15.93 1.27 -8.71
CA THR A 321 16.90 2.31 -9.08
C THR A 321 16.92 2.65 -10.58
N SER A 322 16.46 1.73 -11.44
CA SER A 322 16.33 1.92 -12.88
C SER A 322 14.96 2.45 -13.34
N ASP A 323 13.99 2.57 -12.43
CA ASP A 323 12.63 3.03 -12.73
C ASP A 323 12.49 4.55 -12.70
N TRP A 324 13.59 5.29 -12.63
CA TRP A 324 13.59 6.74 -12.74
C TRP A 324 14.82 7.27 -13.48
N GLN A 325 14.66 8.45 -14.08
CA GLN A 325 15.72 9.16 -14.77
C GLN A 325 15.59 10.65 -14.50
N LEU A 326 16.68 11.26 -14.06
CA LEU A 326 16.77 12.71 -13.84
C LEU A 326 17.48 13.37 -15.02
N GLU A 327 16.84 14.37 -15.63
CA GLU A 327 17.33 15.12 -16.78
C GLU A 327 17.35 16.61 -16.46
N ALA A 328 18.45 17.32 -16.76
CA ALA A 328 18.52 18.76 -16.60
C ALA A 328 17.74 19.46 -17.73
N VAL A 329 16.91 20.44 -17.37
CA VAL A 329 16.26 21.32 -18.34
C VAL A 329 17.32 22.28 -18.87
N ARG A 330 17.50 22.33 -20.20
CA ARG A 330 18.52 23.15 -20.85
C ARG A 330 18.09 24.59 -21.02
#